data_AF-A0A651DKY4-F1
#
_entry.id   AF-A0A651DKY4-F1
#
_cell.length_a   1.000
_cell.length_b   1.000
_cell.length_c   1.000
_cell.angle_alpha   90.00
_cell.angle_beta   90.00
_cell.angle_gamma   90.00
#
_symmetry.space_group_name_H-M   'P 1'
#
loop_
_entity.id
_entity.type
_entity.pdbx_description
1 polymer ?
#
loop_
_entity_poly.entity_id
_entity_poly.type
_entity_poly.pdbx_seq_one_letter_code
_entity_poly.pdbx_strand_id
1 'polypeptide(L)'
;MLRTFGGRIRFVWTILLVYSVYHLFLFRGDQGVIEGLMRLEGEPLVLAFTGLTVLFPLAILLLSIRFEESIGWQRSLGLLFGFFVGAYALYPAFIGFEKVRDEPRFLIRVIGLLGGLVATGLLVFGFVFRDVWSFAVLFNHDSFVHLMTLNLLCLYGLSIALSKRCFENWGYSLMPLLGFFLLIAMAMRPASDKPVPTDVFGDRL
;
A
#
# COMPACT_ATOMS: atom_id res chain seq x y z
N MET A 1 -22.61 0.18 11.17
CA MET A 1 -21.16 0.24 11.53
C MET A 1 -20.20 0.28 10.32
N LEU A 2 -20.64 -0.10 9.11
CA LEU A 2 -19.81 -0.14 7.89
C LEU A 2 -19.70 1.20 7.12
N ARG A 3 -20.78 1.99 7.04
CA ARG A 3 -20.75 3.37 6.49
C ARG A 3 -19.74 4.27 7.20
N THR A 4 -19.61 4.11 8.51
CA THR A 4 -18.65 4.86 9.34
C THR A 4 -17.19 4.50 9.06
N PHE A 5 -16.90 3.27 8.62
CA PHE A 5 -15.51 2.86 8.32
C PHE A 5 -15.02 3.45 7.00
N GLY A 6 -15.84 3.37 5.95
CA GLY A 6 -15.53 4.02 4.68
C GLY A 6 -15.38 5.54 4.84
N GLY A 7 -16.24 6.17 5.64
CA GLY A 7 -16.14 7.59 5.98
C GLY A 7 -14.87 7.97 6.76
N ARG A 8 -14.51 7.19 7.79
CA ARG A 8 -13.30 7.44 8.60
C ARG A 8 -12.02 7.33 7.79
N ILE A 9 -11.91 6.30 6.96
CA ILE A 9 -10.71 6.13 6.16
C ILE A 9 -10.66 7.23 5.07
N ARG A 10 -11.77 7.56 4.40
CA ARG A 10 -11.84 8.74 3.49
C ARG A 10 -11.38 10.04 4.16
N PHE A 11 -11.76 10.24 5.41
CA PHE A 11 -11.35 11.43 6.17
C PHE A 11 -9.84 11.45 6.43
N VAL A 12 -9.26 10.35 6.92
CA VAL A 12 -7.80 10.20 7.09
C VAL A 12 -7.07 10.44 5.76
N TRP A 13 -7.63 9.96 4.66
CA TRP A 13 -7.13 10.19 3.30
C TRP A 13 -7.12 11.64 2.86
N THR A 14 -8.24 12.34 3.05
CA THR A 14 -8.32 13.76 2.72
C THR A 14 -7.30 14.55 3.53
N ILE A 15 -7.12 14.22 4.81
CA ILE A 15 -6.08 14.84 5.64
C ILE A 15 -4.69 14.59 5.07
N LEU A 16 -4.35 13.35 4.72
CA LEU A 16 -3.03 13.01 4.16
C LEU A 16 -2.77 13.72 2.83
N LEU A 17 -3.77 13.84 1.97
CA LEU A 17 -3.64 14.54 0.68
C LEU A 17 -3.42 16.03 0.90
N VAL A 18 -4.25 16.67 1.71
CA VAL A 18 -4.12 18.09 2.07
C VAL A 18 -2.76 18.35 2.72
N TYR A 19 -2.35 17.47 3.63
CA TYR A 19 -1.04 17.52 4.28
C TYR A 19 0.10 17.39 3.27
N SER A 20 0.02 16.44 2.35
CA SER A 20 1.06 16.22 1.34
C SER A 20 1.23 17.43 0.43
N VAL A 21 0.11 18.00 -0.03
CA VAL A 21 0.11 19.23 -0.83
C VAL A 21 0.70 20.39 -0.02
N TYR A 22 0.22 20.61 1.20
CA TYR A 22 0.73 21.65 2.10
C TYR A 22 2.24 21.52 2.31
N HIS A 23 2.72 20.31 2.61
CA HIS A 23 4.13 20.04 2.87
C HIS A 23 5.00 20.25 1.63
N LEU A 24 4.54 19.83 0.45
CA LEU A 24 5.25 20.08 -0.82
C LEU A 24 5.36 21.58 -1.16
N PHE A 25 4.33 22.36 -0.85
CA PHE A 25 4.32 23.79 -1.14
C PHE A 25 5.20 24.60 -0.18
N LEU A 26 5.26 24.23 1.09
CA LEU A 26 5.98 24.99 2.12
C LEU A 26 7.40 24.50 2.38
N PHE A 27 7.62 23.20 2.23
CA PHE A 27 8.93 22.58 2.43
C PHE A 27 9.39 22.09 1.05
N ARG A 28 10.34 22.79 0.45
CA ARG A 28 10.98 22.31 -0.78
C ARG A 28 11.96 21.20 -0.42
N GLY A 29 11.81 20.04 -1.07
CA GLY A 29 12.78 18.95 -0.96
C GLY A 29 14.11 19.31 -1.62
N ASP A 30 15.15 18.62 -1.18
CA ASP A 30 16.46 18.65 -1.81
C ASP A 30 16.39 17.83 -3.11
N GLN A 31 16.68 18.47 -4.24
CA GLN A 31 16.69 17.79 -5.54
C GLN A 31 17.73 16.67 -5.59
N GLY A 32 18.79 16.76 -4.77
CA GLY A 32 19.84 15.75 -4.68
C GLY A 32 19.36 14.37 -4.23
N VAL A 33 18.31 14.31 -3.40
CA VAL A 33 17.75 13.03 -2.94
C VAL A 33 17.05 12.30 -4.09
N ILE A 34 16.23 13.03 -4.87
CA ILE A 34 15.52 12.45 -6.02
C ILE A 34 16.51 12.04 -7.12
N GLU A 35 17.52 12.88 -7.39
CA GLU A 35 18.56 12.54 -8.35
C GLU A 35 19.37 11.31 -7.92
N GLY A 36 19.75 11.24 -6.65
CA GLY A 36 20.43 10.07 -6.07
C GLY A 36 19.59 8.80 -6.16
N LEU A 37 18.27 8.88 -5.96
CA LEU A 37 17.35 7.76 -6.16
C LEU A 37 17.32 7.28 -7.61
N MET A 38 17.28 8.20 -8.58
CA MET A 38 17.25 7.86 -10.01
C MET A 38 18.55 7.20 -10.47
N ARG A 39 19.68 7.53 -9.83
CA ARG A 39 20.99 6.93 -10.09
C ARG A 39 21.28 5.68 -9.25
N LEU A 40 20.39 5.31 -8.33
CA LEU A 40 20.61 4.26 -7.32
C LEU A 40 21.82 4.54 -6.40
N GLU A 41 22.18 5.82 -6.25
CA GLU A 41 23.29 6.33 -5.43
C GLU A 41 22.79 6.93 -4.10
N GLY A 42 21.48 6.89 -3.85
CA GLY A 42 20.86 7.43 -2.63
C GLY A 42 21.15 6.61 -1.37
N GLU A 43 20.81 7.18 -0.20
CA GLU A 43 20.97 6.48 1.06
C GLU A 43 20.19 5.15 1.09
N PRO A 44 20.79 4.04 1.61
CA PRO A 44 20.16 2.72 1.59
C PRO A 44 18.77 2.66 2.21
N LEU A 45 18.55 3.43 3.28
CA LEU A 45 17.27 3.46 3.99
C LEU A 45 16.22 4.24 3.20
N VAL A 46 16.60 5.31 2.52
CA VAL A 46 15.73 6.05 1.60
C VAL A 46 15.34 5.16 0.41
N LEU A 47 16.31 4.48 -0.21
CA LEU A 47 16.07 3.51 -1.28
C LEU A 47 15.12 2.39 -0.85
N ALA A 48 15.33 1.85 0.35
CA ALA A 48 14.46 0.81 0.92
C ALA A 48 13.02 1.32 1.09
N PHE A 49 12.82 2.49 1.69
CA PHE A 49 11.50 3.05 1.94
C PHE A 49 10.80 3.41 0.62
N THR A 50 11.51 4.00 -0.34
CA THR A 50 10.97 4.28 -1.69
C THR A 50 10.56 2.99 -2.39
N GLY A 51 11.40 1.96 -2.38
CA GLY A 51 11.09 0.67 -2.99
C GLY A 51 9.88 -0.02 -2.34
N LEU A 52 9.79 0.00 -1.01
CA LEU A 52 8.63 -0.53 -0.28
C LEU A 52 7.34 0.24 -0.58
N THR A 53 7.44 1.55 -0.78
CA THR A 53 6.30 2.41 -1.16
C THR A 53 5.75 2.06 -2.54
N VAL A 54 6.55 1.44 -3.42
CA VAL A 54 6.10 0.90 -4.72
C VAL A 54 5.52 -0.52 -4.58
N LEU A 55 6.11 -1.34 -3.72
CA LEU A 55 5.68 -2.74 -3.52
C LEU A 55 4.30 -2.85 -2.83
N PHE A 56 3.98 -1.96 -1.90
CA PHE A 56 2.67 -1.98 -1.20
C PHE A 56 1.48 -1.75 -2.14
N PRO A 57 1.49 -0.72 -3.00
CA PRO A 57 0.55 -0.53 -4.10
C PRO A 57 0.38 -1.75 -4.98
N LEU A 58 1.48 -2.42 -5.31
CA LEU A 58 1.46 -3.64 -6.12
C LEU A 58 0.73 -4.77 -5.36
N ALA A 59 1.01 -4.97 -4.08
CA ALA A 59 0.33 -5.96 -3.25
C ALA A 59 -1.19 -5.71 -3.18
N ILE A 60 -1.55 -4.43 -3.00
CA ILE A 60 -2.92 -3.93 -2.97
C ILE A 60 -3.62 -4.20 -4.33
N LEU A 61 -2.94 -3.96 -5.46
CA LEU A 61 -3.44 -4.28 -6.81
C LEU A 61 -3.60 -5.80 -7.03
N LEU A 62 -2.66 -6.61 -6.57
CA LEU A 62 -2.77 -8.08 -6.65
C LEU A 62 -3.97 -8.58 -5.86
N LEU A 63 -4.25 -7.94 -4.72
CA LEU A 63 -5.46 -8.20 -3.96
C LEU A 63 -6.71 -7.80 -4.76
N SER A 64 -6.77 -6.61 -5.36
CA SER A 64 -7.96 -6.22 -6.12
C SER A 64 -8.27 -7.17 -7.28
N ILE A 65 -7.24 -7.62 -8.02
CA ILE A 65 -7.38 -8.61 -9.10
C ILE A 65 -7.96 -9.93 -8.60
N ARG A 66 -7.75 -10.27 -7.32
CA ARG A 66 -8.27 -11.50 -6.72
C ARG A 66 -9.74 -11.37 -6.27
N PHE A 67 -10.18 -10.19 -5.85
CA PHE A 67 -11.47 -9.97 -5.19
C PHE A 67 -12.56 -9.36 -6.09
N GLU A 68 -12.28 -8.98 -7.35
CA GLU A 68 -13.32 -8.52 -8.29
C GLU A 68 -13.39 -9.44 -9.53
N GLU A 69 -14.60 -9.89 -9.86
CA GLU A 69 -14.88 -10.72 -11.04
C GLU A 69 -14.89 -9.90 -12.34
N SER A 70 -15.10 -8.58 -12.25
CA SER A 70 -15.02 -7.65 -13.37
C SER A 70 -14.60 -6.25 -12.90
N ILE A 71 -13.31 -6.06 -12.65
CA ILE A 71 -12.79 -4.69 -12.62
C ILE A 71 -12.96 -4.13 -14.03
N GLY A 72 -14.03 -3.36 -14.26
CA GLY A 72 -14.22 -2.68 -15.53
C GLY A 72 -12.94 -1.94 -15.92
N TRP A 73 -12.58 -1.94 -17.20
CA TRP A 73 -11.31 -1.38 -17.69
C TRP A 73 -11.01 0.03 -17.14
N GLN A 74 -12.06 0.85 -16.95
CA GLN A 74 -11.99 2.17 -16.34
C GLN A 74 -11.50 2.16 -14.87
N ARG A 75 -11.97 1.21 -14.03
CA ARG A 75 -11.49 1.05 -12.65
C ARG A 75 -10.08 0.47 -12.60
N SER A 76 -9.76 -0.44 -13.52
CA SER A 76 -8.40 -1.00 -13.65
C SER A 76 -7.39 0.08 -14.03
N LEU A 77 -7.77 0.97 -14.96
CA LEU A 77 -6.97 2.14 -15.32
C LEU A 77 -6.87 3.14 -14.17
N GLY A 78 -7.94 3.38 -13.42
CA GLY A 78 -7.89 4.23 -12.22
C GLY A 78 -6.95 3.68 -11.15
N LEU A 79 -6.95 2.36 -10.96
CA LEU A 79 -6.02 1.64 -10.09
C LEU A 79 -4.57 1.77 -10.58
N LEU A 80 -4.31 1.50 -11.87
CA LEU A 80 -2.99 1.64 -12.47
C LEU A 80 -2.48 3.09 -12.42
N PHE A 81 -3.32 4.05 -12.77
CA PHE A 81 -3.00 5.46 -12.69
C PHE A 81 -2.74 5.87 -11.24
N GLY A 82 -3.54 5.34 -10.30
CA GLY A 82 -3.32 5.55 -8.88
C GLY A 82 -2.05 4.90 -8.36
N PHE A 83 -1.60 3.79 -8.95
CA PHE A 83 -0.28 3.21 -8.68
C PHE A 83 0.84 4.16 -9.13
N PHE A 84 0.74 4.75 -10.33
CA PHE A 84 1.76 5.65 -10.89
C PHE A 84 1.79 7.05 -10.26
N VAL A 85 0.64 7.63 -9.94
CA VAL A 85 0.53 8.93 -9.23
C VAL A 85 0.98 8.81 -7.77
N GLY A 86 1.21 7.58 -7.31
CA GLY A 86 1.61 7.26 -5.96
C GLY A 86 0.46 6.57 -5.24
N ALA A 87 0.82 5.55 -4.46
CA ALA A 87 -0.02 4.66 -3.67
C ALA A 87 -1.31 5.26 -3.09
N TYR A 88 -1.25 6.56 -2.81
CA TYR A 88 -2.34 7.39 -2.39
C TYR A 88 -3.61 7.28 -3.28
N ALA A 89 -3.46 7.20 -4.60
CA ALA A 89 -4.61 7.23 -5.51
C ALA A 89 -5.32 5.87 -5.70
N LEU A 90 -4.80 4.78 -5.13
CA LEU A 90 -5.40 3.43 -5.21
C LEU A 90 -6.67 3.26 -4.36
N TYR A 91 -6.87 4.12 -3.37
CA TYR A 91 -7.87 3.93 -2.33
C TYR A 91 -9.34 3.74 -2.76
N PRO A 92 -9.87 4.42 -3.81
CA PRO A 92 -11.28 4.27 -4.20
C PRO A 92 -11.67 2.85 -4.62
N ALA A 93 -10.71 2.03 -5.07
CA ALA A 93 -10.96 0.69 -5.56
C ALA A 93 -11.15 -0.37 -4.47
N PHE A 94 -10.82 -0.06 -3.21
CA PHE A 94 -10.86 -1.03 -2.10
C PHE A 94 -12.17 -0.97 -1.29
N ILE A 95 -13.09 -0.09 -1.69
CA ILE A 95 -14.29 0.21 -0.92
C ILE A 95 -15.45 -0.79 -1.21
N GLY A 96 -15.30 -1.71 -2.17
CA GLY A 96 -16.41 -2.53 -2.67
C GLY A 96 -16.10 -3.99 -3.01
N PHE A 97 -15.17 -4.67 -2.32
CA PHE A 97 -14.98 -6.10 -2.56
C PHE A 97 -16.19 -6.91 -2.09
N GLU A 98 -16.90 -7.53 -3.05
CA GLU A 98 -18.14 -8.27 -2.80
C GLU A 98 -17.94 -9.79 -2.78
N LYS A 99 -16.97 -10.35 -3.52
CA LYS A 99 -16.75 -11.81 -3.58
C LYS A 99 -15.28 -12.21 -3.75
N VAL A 100 -14.85 -13.21 -2.99
CA VAL A 100 -13.52 -13.81 -3.10
C VAL A 100 -13.58 -14.92 -4.14
N ARG A 101 -12.69 -14.93 -5.13
CA ARG A 101 -12.50 -16.12 -5.98
C ARG A 101 -11.83 -17.24 -5.18
N ASP A 102 -12.33 -18.45 -5.37
CA ASP A 102 -11.93 -19.63 -4.59
C ASP A 102 -10.48 -20.09 -4.81
N GLU A 103 -9.78 -19.64 -5.86
CA GLU A 103 -8.39 -20.04 -6.08
C GLU A 103 -7.44 -18.88 -6.45
N PRO A 104 -6.25 -18.80 -5.81
CA PRO A 104 -5.19 -17.93 -6.29
C PRO A 104 -4.69 -18.45 -7.63
N ARG A 105 -4.73 -17.61 -8.66
CA ARG A 105 -3.97 -17.87 -9.89
C ARG A 105 -2.50 -18.04 -9.51
N PHE A 106 -1.83 -19.08 -10.03
CA PHE A 106 -0.40 -19.36 -9.79
C PHE A 106 0.46 -18.09 -9.88
N LEU A 107 0.16 -17.22 -10.84
CA LEU A 107 0.81 -15.93 -11.03
C LEU A 107 0.72 -15.00 -9.80
N ILE A 108 -0.46 -14.86 -9.17
CA ILE A 108 -0.65 -14.01 -7.97
C ILE A 108 0.17 -14.55 -6.81
N ARG A 109 0.21 -15.89 -6.65
CA ARG A 109 1.04 -16.53 -5.63
C ARG A 109 2.52 -16.27 -5.85
N VAL A 110 3.01 -16.44 -7.09
CA VAL A 110 4.42 -16.19 -7.44
C VAL A 110 4.78 -14.72 -7.21
N ILE A 111 3.96 -13.77 -7.69
CA ILE A 111 4.23 -12.34 -7.50
C ILE A 111 4.15 -11.98 -6.02
N GLY A 112 3.21 -12.53 -5.25
CA GLY A 112 3.13 -12.34 -3.81
C GLY A 112 4.39 -12.81 -3.09
N LEU A 113 4.89 -14.01 -3.39
CA LEU A 113 6.12 -14.54 -2.79
C LEU A 113 7.35 -13.71 -3.18
N LEU A 114 7.51 -13.39 -4.46
CA LEU A 114 8.60 -12.56 -4.94
C LEU A 114 8.55 -11.16 -4.33
N GLY A 115 7.37 -10.55 -4.25
CA GLY A 115 7.17 -9.25 -3.61
C GLY A 115 7.55 -9.28 -2.13
N GLY A 116 7.17 -10.34 -1.40
CA GLY A 116 7.58 -10.53 -0.01
C GLY A 116 9.09 -10.71 0.16
N LEU A 117 9.73 -11.44 -0.76
CA LEU A 117 11.19 -11.64 -0.75
C LEU A 117 11.93 -10.34 -1.05
N VAL A 118 11.49 -9.56 -2.05
CA VAL A 118 12.07 -8.25 -2.37
C VAL A 118 11.85 -7.26 -1.22
N ALA A 119 10.65 -7.22 -0.62
CA ALA A 119 10.36 -6.38 0.53
C ALA A 119 11.27 -6.71 1.73
N THR A 120 11.51 -8.00 1.97
CA THR A 120 12.44 -8.46 3.00
C THR A 120 13.88 -8.05 2.68
N GLY A 121 14.30 -8.23 1.42
CA GLY A 121 15.62 -7.81 0.95
C GLY A 121 15.85 -6.30 1.12
N LEU A 122 14.88 -5.47 0.74
CA LEU A 122 14.93 -4.01 0.92
C LEU A 122 15.01 -3.61 2.39
N LEU A 123 14.24 -4.27 3.26
CA LEU A 123 14.33 -4.03 4.70
C LEU A 123 15.70 -4.37 5.25
N VAL A 124 16.22 -5.55 4.93
CA VAL A 124 17.55 -5.98 5.36
C VAL A 124 18.59 -5.01 4.81
N PHE A 125 18.50 -4.63 3.54
CA PHE A 125 19.40 -3.67 2.91
C PHE A 125 19.38 -2.31 3.64
N GLY A 126 18.20 -1.73 3.85
CA GLY A 126 18.07 -0.43 4.52
C GLY A 126 18.52 -0.45 5.98
N PHE A 127 18.30 -1.56 6.71
CA PHE A 127 18.67 -1.68 8.11
C PHE A 127 20.12 -2.12 8.36
N VAL A 128 20.73 -2.89 7.46
CA VAL A 128 22.11 -3.40 7.63
C VAL A 128 23.14 -2.36 7.21
N PHE A 129 22.93 -1.63 6.11
CA PHE A 129 23.91 -0.68 5.56
C PHE A 129 23.74 0.74 6.13
N ARG A 130 23.52 0.84 7.44
CA ARG A 130 22.92 1.99 8.15
C ARG A 130 23.79 3.23 8.32
N ASP A 131 23.13 4.38 8.19
CA ASP A 131 23.18 5.48 9.17
C ASP A 131 21.74 6.00 9.44
N VAL A 132 21.16 5.61 10.59
CA VAL A 132 19.79 6.05 10.98
C VAL A 132 19.73 7.56 11.19
N TRP A 133 20.84 8.15 11.61
CA TRP A 133 20.91 9.57 11.89
C TRP A 133 20.75 10.37 10.59
N SER A 134 21.48 9.98 9.55
CA SER A 134 21.36 10.60 8.23
C SER A 134 19.93 10.49 7.66
N PHE A 135 19.29 9.32 7.81
CA PHE A 135 17.87 9.20 7.44
C PHE A 135 16.95 10.10 8.28
N ALA A 136 17.18 10.22 9.59
CA ALA A 136 16.37 11.08 10.45
C ALA A 136 16.54 12.57 10.10
N VAL A 137 17.75 12.98 9.72
CA VAL A 137 18.02 14.33 9.19
C VAL A 137 17.25 14.52 7.88
N LEU A 138 17.37 13.60 6.93
CA LEU A 138 16.64 13.67 5.66
C LEU A 138 15.13 13.66 5.87
N PHE A 139 14.59 12.86 6.79
CA PHE A 139 13.16 12.85 7.09
C PHE A 139 12.64 14.21 7.61
N ASN A 140 13.46 14.99 8.31
CA ASN A 140 13.07 16.31 8.83
C ASN A 140 13.34 17.46 7.85
N HIS A 141 14.28 17.29 6.93
CA HIS A 141 14.73 18.36 6.03
C HIS A 141 14.32 18.16 4.57
N ASP A 142 13.98 16.94 4.16
CA ASP A 142 13.58 16.60 2.80
C ASP A 142 12.10 16.16 2.74
N SER A 143 11.29 16.96 2.02
CA SER A 143 9.86 16.69 1.84
C SER A 143 9.56 15.38 1.13
N PHE A 144 10.42 14.93 0.21
CA PHE A 144 10.19 13.69 -0.50
C PHE A 144 10.34 12.50 0.46
N VAL A 145 11.44 12.44 1.23
CA VAL A 145 11.68 11.39 2.23
C VAL A 145 10.58 11.41 3.29
N HIS A 146 10.19 12.60 3.75
CA HIS A 146 9.11 12.76 4.73
C HIS A 146 7.79 12.16 4.22
N LEU A 147 7.36 12.57 3.02
CA LEU A 147 6.08 12.15 2.46
C LEU A 147 6.04 10.68 2.06
N MET A 148 7.14 10.15 1.51
CA MET A 148 7.25 8.72 1.19
C MET A 148 7.18 7.86 2.46
N THR A 149 7.83 8.29 3.53
CA THR A 149 7.80 7.58 4.82
C THR A 149 6.41 7.56 5.42
N LEU A 150 5.72 8.70 5.47
CA LEU A 150 4.34 8.76 5.94
C LEU A 150 3.39 7.93 5.06
N ASN A 151 3.62 7.92 3.76
CA ASN A 151 2.85 7.10 2.81
C ASN A 151 2.99 5.63 3.15
N LEU A 152 4.24 5.16 3.30
CA LEU A 152 4.51 3.76 3.63
C LEU A 152 3.82 3.35 4.93
N LEU A 153 3.88 4.17 5.97
CA LEU A 153 3.22 3.90 7.25
C LEU A 153 1.69 3.81 7.10
N CYS A 154 1.11 4.71 6.30
CA CYS A 154 -0.32 4.72 6.04
C CYS A 154 -0.75 3.51 5.21
N LEU A 155 -0.01 3.14 4.18
CA LEU A 155 -0.24 1.93 3.38
C LEU A 155 -0.11 0.66 4.22
N TYR A 156 0.87 0.63 5.13
CA TYR A 156 1.02 -0.48 6.05
C TYR A 156 -0.19 -0.61 6.97
N GLY A 157 -0.64 0.49 7.58
CA GLY A 157 -1.87 0.50 8.39
C GLY A 157 -3.11 0.07 7.61
N LEU A 158 -3.25 0.54 6.37
CA LEU A 158 -4.34 0.13 5.48
C LEU A 158 -4.26 -1.36 5.11
N SER A 159 -3.06 -1.89 4.88
CA SER A 159 -2.87 -3.30 4.58
C SER A 159 -3.37 -4.19 5.73
N ILE A 160 -3.10 -3.81 6.98
CA ILE A 160 -3.59 -4.53 8.17
C ILE A 160 -5.12 -4.45 8.23
N ALA A 161 -5.67 -3.25 8.05
CA ALA A 161 -7.12 -3.02 8.07
C ALA A 161 -7.85 -3.82 6.99
N LEU A 162 -7.24 -3.93 5.80
CA LEU A 162 -7.75 -4.69 4.68
C LEU A 162 -7.65 -6.19 4.94
N SER A 163 -6.51 -6.67 5.44
CA SER A 163 -6.33 -8.06 5.82
C SER A 163 -7.36 -8.53 6.83
N LYS A 164 -7.70 -7.69 7.82
CA LYS A 164 -8.73 -8.00 8.82
C LYS A 164 -10.11 -8.26 8.22
N ARG A 165 -10.39 -7.73 7.02
CA ARG A 165 -11.65 -7.96 6.30
C ARG A 165 -11.56 -9.15 5.36
N CYS A 166 -10.39 -9.35 4.76
CA CYS A 166 -10.20 -10.29 3.67
C CYS A 166 -9.77 -11.70 4.14
N PHE A 167 -9.09 -11.81 5.29
CA PHE A 167 -8.44 -13.05 5.73
C PHE A 167 -8.78 -13.39 7.18
N GLU A 168 -9.02 -14.67 7.46
CA GLU A 168 -9.23 -15.17 8.82
C GLU A 168 -7.97 -14.97 9.68
N ASN A 169 -6.80 -15.27 9.11
CA ASN A 169 -5.50 -15.15 9.76
C ASN A 169 -4.85 -13.77 9.54
N TRP A 170 -5.65 -12.69 9.58
CA TRP A 170 -5.17 -11.33 9.34
C TRP A 170 -3.99 -10.89 10.24
N GLY A 171 -3.80 -11.56 11.39
CA GLY A 171 -2.69 -11.32 12.30
C GLY A 171 -1.31 -11.45 11.65
N TYR A 172 -1.16 -12.20 10.56
CA TYR A 172 0.08 -12.24 9.81
C TYR A 172 0.49 -10.85 9.28
N SER A 173 -0.45 -9.97 8.95
CA SER A 173 -0.14 -8.59 8.49
C SER A 173 0.51 -7.72 9.55
N LEU A 174 0.49 -8.11 10.83
CA LEU A 174 1.25 -7.42 11.89
C LEU A 174 2.75 -7.64 11.74
N MET A 175 3.19 -8.64 10.98
CA MET A 175 4.60 -8.73 10.58
C MET A 175 4.90 -7.57 9.62
N PRO A 176 5.83 -6.66 9.97
CA PRO A 176 6.10 -5.48 9.16
C PRO A 176 6.46 -5.87 7.74
N LEU A 177 5.68 -5.36 6.80
CA LEU A 177 5.93 -5.40 5.37
C LEU A 177 5.89 -6.80 4.71
N LEU A 178 6.29 -7.88 5.37
CA LEU A 178 6.25 -9.27 4.88
C LEU A 178 4.85 -9.90 4.99
N GLY A 179 4.16 -9.62 6.09
CA GLY A 179 2.92 -10.29 6.47
C GLY A 179 1.82 -10.21 5.43
N PHE A 180 1.69 -9.03 4.82
CA PHE A 180 0.67 -8.76 3.80
C PHE A 180 0.91 -9.56 2.50
N PHE A 181 2.18 -9.66 2.05
CA PHE A 181 2.54 -10.45 0.87
C PHE A 181 2.36 -11.95 1.12
N LEU A 182 2.68 -12.42 2.32
CA LEU A 182 2.46 -13.83 2.70
C LEU A 182 0.97 -14.17 2.66
N LEU A 183 0.09 -13.30 3.16
CA LEU A 183 -1.36 -13.54 3.08
C LEU A 183 -1.88 -13.60 1.63
N ILE A 184 -1.36 -12.73 0.76
CA ILE A 184 -1.69 -12.76 -0.67
C ILE A 184 -1.21 -14.07 -1.31
N ALA A 185 0.02 -14.51 -1.00
CA ALA A 185 0.63 -15.71 -1.57
C ALA A 185 0.03 -17.03 -1.06
N MET A 186 -0.28 -17.09 0.23
CA MET A 186 -0.80 -18.29 0.88
C MET A 186 -2.28 -18.50 0.60
N ALA A 187 -2.98 -17.46 0.15
CA ALA A 187 -4.38 -17.54 -0.23
C ALA A 187 -5.26 -18.21 0.81
N MET A 188 -5.04 -17.90 2.09
CA MET A 188 -5.83 -18.47 3.18
C MET A 188 -7.30 -18.11 3.01
N ARG A 189 -8.18 -19.02 3.45
CA ARG A 189 -9.63 -18.94 3.28
C ARG A 189 -10.15 -17.54 3.65
N PRO A 190 -11.12 -17.00 2.89
CA PRO A 190 -11.76 -15.75 3.24
C PRO A 190 -12.36 -15.84 4.65
N ALA A 191 -12.31 -14.72 5.40
CA ALA A 191 -12.63 -14.68 6.83
C ALA A 191 -14.05 -15.18 7.20
N SER A 192 -14.98 -15.29 6.25
CA SER A 192 -16.17 -16.15 6.32
C SER A 192 -16.95 -16.12 5.00
N ASP A 193 -17.76 -17.15 4.74
CA ASP A 193 -18.83 -17.17 3.71
C ASP A 193 -19.96 -16.15 3.95
N LYS A 194 -19.84 -15.25 4.94
CA LYS A 194 -20.86 -14.24 5.17
C LYS A 194 -20.71 -13.15 4.11
N PRO A 195 -21.74 -12.88 3.30
CA PRO A 195 -21.71 -11.81 2.32
C PRO A 195 -21.35 -10.50 3.03
N VAL A 196 -20.37 -9.78 2.47
CA VAL A 196 -20.09 -8.41 2.87
C VAL A 196 -21.37 -7.61 2.60
N PRO A 197 -21.96 -6.93 3.60
CA PRO A 197 -23.23 -6.22 3.39
C PRO A 197 -23.11 -5.18 2.27
N THR A 198 -23.88 -5.38 1.20
CA THR A 198 -23.95 -4.56 -0.03
C THR A 198 -24.52 -3.15 0.21
N ASP A 199 -25.11 -2.94 1.36
CA ASP A 199 -25.90 -1.78 1.77
C ASP A 199 -25.07 -0.52 2.14
N VAL A 200 -23.78 -0.48 1.80
CA VAL A 200 -22.95 0.72 2.00
C VAL A 200 -23.07 1.71 0.83
N PHE A 201 -23.39 1.24 -0.38
CA PHE A 201 -23.61 2.09 -1.56
C PHE A 201 -24.94 1.72 -2.18
N GLY A 202 -26.01 2.35 -1.67
CA GLY A 202 -27.32 2.22 -2.26
C GLY A 202 -27.27 2.49 -3.76
N ASP A 203 -27.99 1.65 -4.48
CA ASP A 203 -28.35 1.68 -5.89
C ASP A 203 -28.57 3.08 -6.47
N ARG A 204 -27.47 3.80 -6.74
CA ARG A 204 -27.46 5.04 -7.52
C ARG A 204 -26.17 5.11 -8.33
N LEU A 205 -26.09 4.23 -9.33
CA LEU A 205 -25.69 4.66 -10.67
C LEU A 205 -26.95 4.68 -11.52
#